data_AF-A0A3M7KMF5-F1
#
_entry.id   AF-A0A3M7KMF5-F1
#
_cell.length_a   1.000
_cell.length_b   1.000
_cell.length_c   1.000
_cell.angle_alpha   90.00
_cell.angle_beta   90.00
_cell.angle_gamma   90.00
#
_symmetry.space_group_name_H-M   'P 1'
#
loop_
_entity.id
_entity.type
_entity.pdbx_description
1 polymer ?
#
loop_
_entity_poly.entity_id
_entity_poly.type
_entity_poly.pdbx_seq_one_letter_code
_entity_poly.pdbx_strand_id
1 'polypeptide(L)' 'MYVNKAGIDSTATANSGVAFSNNPYWSSTEYDTHYGWQQFFSFGQQYDIIKYNAKVVRAVRAF' A
#
# COMPACT_ATOMS: atom_id res chain seq x y z
N MET A 1 -6.86 -2.78 -2.13
CA MET A 1 -7.52 -1.64 -1.44
C MET A 1 -7.89 -0.48 -2.36
N TYR A 2 -7.68 -0.55 -3.68
CA TYR A 2 -8.05 0.52 -4.62
C TYR A 2 -9.58 0.72 -4.74
N VAL A 3 -10.32 -0.36 -5.06
CA VAL A 3 -11.77 -0.30 -5.33
C VAL A 3 -12.56 0.31 -4.16
N ASN A 4 -12.23 -0.07 -2.92
CA ASN A 4 -12.92 0.39 -1.71
C ASN A 4 -12.17 1.52 -0.98
N LYS A 5 -11.22 2.21 -1.63
CA LYS A 5 -10.33 3.18 -0.97
C LYS A 5 -11.11 4.27 -0.23
N ALA A 6 -12.12 4.85 -0.86
CA ALA A 6 -12.91 5.94 -0.28
C ALA A 6 -13.58 5.53 1.04
N GLY A 7 -14.17 4.33 1.10
CA GLY A 7 -14.79 3.80 2.33
C GLY A 7 -13.78 3.42 3.41
N ILE A 8 -12.61 2.90 3.02
CA ILE A 8 -11.55 2.60 3.99
C ILE A 8 -10.94 3.89 4.54
N ASP A 9 -10.74 4.92 3.72
CA ASP A 9 -10.22 6.22 4.14
C ASP A 9 -11.15 6.90 5.16
N SER A 10 -12.45 6.94 4.88
CA SER A 10 -13.42 7.53 5.80
C SER A 10 -13.49 6.77 7.13
N THR A 11 -13.43 5.44 7.08
CA THR A 11 -13.39 4.61 8.29
C THR A 11 -12.09 4.82 9.07
N ALA A 12 -10.95 4.91 8.39
CA ALA A 12 -9.66 5.13 9.05
C ALA A 12 -9.62 6.47 9.78
N THR A 13 -10.02 7.57 9.13
CA THR A 13 -10.00 8.91 9.75
C THR A 13 -11.03 9.05 10.88
N ALA A 14 -12.18 8.37 10.78
CA ALA A 14 -13.15 8.30 11.87
C ALA A 14 -12.63 7.56 13.12
N ASN A 15 -11.63 6.70 12.96
CA ASN A 15 -11.01 5.92 14.05
C ASN A 15 -9.60 6.41 14.39
N SER A 16 -9.34 7.73 14.25
CA SER A 16 -8.05 8.37 14.55
C SER A 16 -6.85 7.84 13.75
N GLY A 17 -7.12 7.08 12.67
CA GLY A 17 -6.13 6.64 11.72
C GLY A 17 -5.90 7.67 10.61
N VAL A 18 -5.18 7.24 9.57
CA VAL A 18 -4.85 8.08 8.41
C VAL A 18 -5.36 7.46 7.12
N ALA A 19 -5.85 8.32 6.22
CA ALA A 19 -6.21 7.97 4.86
C ALA A 19 -4.98 7.47 4.06
N PHE A 20 -5.23 6.69 3.01
CA PHE A 20 -4.19 6.28 2.08
C PHE A 20 -3.60 7.48 1.35
N SER A 21 -2.28 7.56 1.36
CA SER A 21 -1.48 8.45 0.52
C SER A 21 -1.63 8.08 -0.96
N ASN A 22 -1.32 9.02 -1.84
CA ASN A 22 -1.15 8.76 -3.28
C ASN A 22 0.19 8.07 -3.59
N ASN A 23 1.09 7.98 -2.61
CA ASN A 23 2.36 7.28 -2.73
C ASN A 23 2.16 5.75 -2.83
N PRO A 24 3.09 5.04 -3.50
CA PRO A 24 3.08 3.59 -3.54
C PRO A 24 3.37 2.96 -2.17
N TYR A 25 2.73 1.83 -1.93
CA TYR A 25 2.88 1.03 -0.71
C TYR A 25 3.70 -0.22 -0.99
N TRP A 26 4.52 -0.64 -0.04
CA TRP A 26 5.19 -1.94 -0.09
C TRP A 26 4.17 -3.08 -0.08
N SER A 27 4.39 -4.08 -0.93
CA SER A 27 3.86 -5.44 -0.79
C SER A 27 4.88 -6.31 -0.05
N SER A 28 4.42 -7.35 0.65
CA SER A 28 5.29 -8.40 1.19
C SER A 28 5.73 -9.42 0.12
N THR A 29 5.25 -9.28 -1.12
CA THR A 29 5.62 -10.14 -2.25
C THR A 29 6.97 -9.72 -2.81
N GLU A 30 7.90 -10.68 -2.90
CA GLU A 30 9.17 -10.53 -3.58
C GLU A 30 9.00 -10.69 -5.11
N TYR A 31 9.79 -9.95 -5.90
CA TYR A 31 9.90 -10.17 -7.34
C TYR A 31 11.15 -11.00 -7.66
N ASP A 32 12.31 -10.54 -7.20
CA ASP A 32 13.59 -11.25 -7.31
C ASP A 32 14.55 -10.84 -6.16
N THR A 33 15.84 -11.14 -6.29
CA THR A 33 16.86 -10.82 -5.27
C THR A 33 17.02 -9.32 -5.00
N HIS A 34 16.79 -8.46 -5.99
CA HIS A 34 16.99 -7.00 -5.92
C HIS A 34 15.68 -6.20 -5.87
N TYR A 35 14.58 -6.77 -6.34
CA TYR A 35 13.29 -6.10 -6.51
C TYR A 35 12.17 -6.75 -5.68
N GLY A 36 11.25 -5.92 -5.20
CA GLY A 36 9.98 -6.32 -4.61
C GLY A 36 8.82 -5.65 -5.32
N TRP A 37 7.59 -5.93 -4.90
CA TRP A 37 6.40 -5.32 -5.48
C TRP A 37 5.93 -4.11 -4.68
N GLN A 38 5.57 -3.05 -5.39
CA GLN A 38 4.85 -1.90 -4.82
C GLN A 38 3.45 -1.79 -5.41
N GLN A 39 2.49 -1.37 -4.59
CA GLN A 39 1.10 -1.23 -4.97
C GLN A 39 0.66 0.24 -4.89
N PHE A 40 0.12 0.75 -5.99
CA PHE A 40 -0.56 2.05 -5.99
C PHE A 40 -2.03 1.85 -5.69
N PHE A 41 -2.50 2.40 -4.56
CA PHE A 41 -3.92 2.38 -4.22
C PHE A 41 -4.70 3.57 -4.76
N SER A 42 -4.03 4.55 -5.38
CA SER A 42 -4.66 5.68 -6.07
C SER A 42 -5.25 5.28 -7.43
N PHE A 43 -4.63 4.33 -8.13
CA PHE A 43 -5.08 3.87 -9.46
C PHE A 43 -5.00 2.35 -9.67
N GLY A 44 -4.64 1.57 -8.64
CA GLY A 44 -4.80 0.11 -8.62
C GLY A 44 -3.68 -0.72 -9.27
N GLN A 45 -2.68 -0.09 -9.88
CA GLN A 45 -1.59 -0.81 -10.55
C GLN A 45 -0.47 -1.23 -9.58
N GLN A 46 0.28 -2.24 -10.01
CA GLN A 46 1.44 -2.79 -9.32
C GLN A 46 2.67 -2.73 -10.21
N TYR A 47 3.83 -2.48 -9.61
CA TYR A 47 5.12 -2.41 -10.30
C TYR A 47 6.21 -3.03 -9.45
N ASP A 48 7.25 -3.56 -10.09
CA ASP A 48 8.48 -3.92 -9.42
C ASP A 48 9.24 -2.66 -8.98
N ILE A 49 10.01 -2.78 -7.90
CA ILE A 49 10.82 -1.69 -7.37
C ILE A 49 12.01 -2.23 -6.57
N ILE A 50 13.14 -1.54 -6.67
CA ILE A 50 14.37 -1.88 -5.93
C ILE A 50 14.10 -1.87 -4.42
N LYS A 51 14.49 -2.94 -3.72
CA LYS A 51 14.25 -3.15 -2.27
C LYS A 51 14.85 -2.07 -1.36
N TYR A 52 15.87 -1.35 -1.84
CA TYR A 52 16.54 -0.27 -1.10
C TYR A 52 15.76 1.06 -1.09
N ASN A 53 14.65 1.18 -1.84
CA ASN A 53 13.87 2.42 -1.90
C ASN A 53 12.90 2.56 -0.73
N ALA A 54 12.73 3.78 -0.21
CA ALA A 54 11.68 4.07 0.76
C ALA A 54 10.29 4.05 0.09
N LYS A 55 9.31 3.35 0.70
CA LYS A 55 7.89 3.33 0.32
C LYS A 55 7.02 3.28 1.57
N VAL A 56 5.73 3.61 1.41
CA VAL A 56 4.79 3.60 2.54
C VAL A 56 4.50 2.15 2.95
N VAL A 57 4.37 1.90 4.26
CA VAL A 57 3.97 0.60 4.79
C VAL A 57 2.60 0.70 5.45
N ARG A 58 1.79 -0.36 5.34
CA ARG A 58 0.57 -0.53 6.11
C ARG A 58 0.45 -1.99 6.52
N ALA A 59 0.46 -2.25 7.82
CA ALA A 59 0.28 -3.60 8.34
C ALA A 59 -1.15 -4.09 8.09
N VAL A 60 -1.29 -5.36 7.71
CA VAL A 60 -2.57 -6.05 7.57
C VAL A 60 -2.56 -7.21 8.55
N ARG A 61 -3.60 -7.32 9.39
CA ARG A 61 -3.79 -8.45 10.30
C ARG A 61 -5.03 -9.24 9.90
N ALA A 62 -4.94 -10.55 9.97
CA ALA A 62 -6.10 -11.44 9.97
C ALA A 62 -6.67 -11.55 11.39
N PHE A 63 -7.93 -11.91 11.49
CA PHE A 63 -8.66 -12.12 12.75
C PHE A 63 -9.20 -13.55 12.78
#